data_AF-A0A357AQL4-F1
#
_entry.id   AF-A0A357AQL4-F1
#
_cell.length_a   1.000
_cell.length_b   1.000
_cell.length_c   1.000
_cell.angle_alpha   90.00
_cell.angle_beta   90.00
_cell.angle_gamma   90.00
#
_symmetry.space_group_name_H-M   'P 1'
#
loop_
_entity.id
_entity.type
_entity.pdbx_description
1 polymer ?
#
loop_
_entity_poly.entity_id
_entity_poly.type
_entity_poly.pdbx_seq_one_letter_code
_entity_poly.pdbx_strand_id
1 'polypeptide(L)'
;MASRNTYKEDEILEEPFNIKHLLRAWVYVKKHANKMLFALILSALGAVAGLFVPLIQQIALDEAIPDKNTKFLFILAGLMILTYLVSVVFTTIRSRIMTKVGQDIIYDIRRDLFEHLQRLPFQYYDDRPQGKILVRVVNYVNSVSDMLSNGLINVILEIINLLFIVVFM
;
A
#
# COMPACT_ATOMS: atom_id res chain seq x y z
N MET A 1 -15.78 18.39 39.08
CA MET A 1 -16.84 18.48 38.06
C MET A 1 -16.18 18.28 36.72
N ALA A 2 -16.51 17.21 36.00
CA ALA A 2 -16.01 17.01 34.63
C ALA A 2 -16.54 18.16 33.76
N SER A 3 -15.65 18.93 33.13
CA SER A 3 -16.01 20.01 32.24
C SER A 3 -16.85 19.46 31.08
N ARG A 4 -18.02 20.06 30.86
CA ARG A 4 -18.90 19.72 29.74
C ARG A 4 -18.14 20.05 28.45
N ASN A 5 -18.00 19.08 27.53
CA ASN A 5 -17.20 19.23 26.31
C ASN A 5 -17.75 20.42 25.49
N THR A 6 -17.01 21.52 25.39
CA THR A 6 -17.45 22.73 24.68
C THR A 6 -16.78 22.84 23.32
N TYR A 7 -17.43 23.57 22.40
CA TYR A 7 -16.91 23.88 21.06
C TYR A 7 -15.62 24.71 21.07
N LYS A 8 -15.29 25.34 22.21
CA LYS A 8 -14.18 26.29 22.34
C LYS A 8 -12.88 25.64 22.81
N GLU A 9 -12.93 24.43 23.36
CA GLU A 9 -11.77 23.69 23.82
C GLU A 9 -11.52 22.49 22.90
N ASP A 10 -10.42 22.54 22.14
CA ASP A 10 -9.92 21.37 21.44
C ASP A 10 -9.19 20.48 22.45
N GLU A 11 -9.66 19.24 22.58
CA GLU A 11 -8.94 18.21 23.34
C GLU A 11 -7.65 17.91 22.56
N ILE A 12 -6.52 18.36 23.07
CA ILE A 12 -5.21 17.96 22.55
C ILE A 12 -5.00 16.50 22.99
N LEU A 13 -5.34 15.56 22.12
CA LEU A 13 -5.08 14.14 22.33
C LEU A 13 -3.59 13.88 22.09
N GLU A 14 -2.74 14.23 23.05
CA GLU A 14 -1.35 13.76 23.10
C GLU A 14 -1.33 12.32 23.62
N GLU A 15 -1.94 11.39 22.88
CA GLU A 15 -1.74 9.97 23.15
C GLU A 15 -0.43 9.52 22.50
N PRO A 16 0.53 8.96 23.27
CA PRO A 16 1.76 8.43 22.70
C PRO A 16 1.46 7.28 21.74
N PHE A 17 2.25 7.15 20.66
CA PHE A 17 2.10 6.08 19.68
C PHE A 17 2.13 4.71 20.36
N ASN A 18 1.06 3.93 20.19
CA ASN A 18 0.92 2.60 20.78
C ASN A 18 0.66 1.53 19.72
N ILE A 19 1.64 0.64 19.55
CA ILE A 19 1.63 -0.46 18.59
C ILE A 19 0.42 -1.39 18.77
N LYS A 20 -0.17 -1.49 19.97
CA LYS A 20 -1.35 -2.32 20.22
C LYS A 20 -2.57 -1.86 19.42
N HIS A 21 -2.76 -0.56 19.23
CA HIS A 21 -3.87 -0.03 18.43
C HIS A 21 -3.69 -0.34 16.95
N LEU A 22 -2.45 -0.29 16.47
CA LEU A 22 -2.07 -0.67 15.12
C LEU A 22 -2.28 -2.17 14.86
N LEU A 23 -1.88 -3.02 15.81
CA LEU A 23 -2.14 -4.46 15.77
C LEU A 23 -3.63 -4.81 15.78
N ARG A 24 -4.48 -4.01 16.43
CA ARG A 24 -5.93 -4.21 16.40
C ARG A 24 -6.50 -3.98 15.00
N ALA A 25 -5.97 -3.00 14.27
CA ALA A 25 -6.37 -2.72 12.89
C ALA A 25 -5.88 -3.80 11.90
N TRP A 26 -4.91 -4.63 12.29
CA TRP A 26 -4.41 -5.76 11.49
C TRP A 26 -5.50 -6.77 11.12
N VAL A 27 -6.59 -6.85 11.89
CA VAL A 27 -7.74 -7.71 11.59
C VAL A 27 -8.34 -7.40 10.21
N TYR A 28 -8.39 -6.11 9.83
CA TYR A 28 -8.89 -5.68 8.52
C TYR A 28 -7.92 -6.05 7.39
N VAL A 29 -6.62 -5.92 7.63
CA VAL A 29 -5.56 -6.28 6.68
C VAL A 29 -5.57 -7.80 6.42
N LYS A 30 -5.65 -8.60 7.48
CA LYS A 30 -5.66 -10.07 7.41
C LYS A 30 -6.79 -10.61 6.52
N LYS A 31 -7.95 -9.96 6.52
CA LYS A 31 -9.11 -10.35 5.69
C LYS A 31 -8.80 -10.31 4.18
N HIS A 32 -7.88 -9.44 3.75
CA HIS A 32 -7.48 -9.28 2.35
C HIS A 32 -6.09 -9.88 2.03
N ALA A 33 -5.51 -10.66 2.95
CA ALA A 33 -4.17 -11.24 2.82
C ALA A 33 -3.99 -12.10 1.56
N ASN A 34 -5.02 -12.80 1.09
CA ASN A 34 -4.94 -13.63 -0.12
C ASN A 34 -4.71 -12.78 -1.39
N LYS A 35 -5.41 -11.66 -1.52
CA LYS A 35 -5.21 -10.71 -2.63
C LYS A 35 -3.83 -10.08 -2.56
N MET A 36 -3.35 -9.79 -1.34
CA MET A 36 -2.01 -9.27 -1.11
C MET A 36 -0.92 -10.26 -1.51
N LEU A 37 -1.06 -11.53 -1.11
CA LEU A 37 -0.14 -12.59 -1.48
C LEU A 37 -0.07 -12.78 -3.00
N PHE A 38 -1.22 -12.74 -3.68
CA PHE A 38 -1.26 -12.82 -5.13
C PHE A 38 -0.54 -11.64 -5.82
N ALA A 39 -0.75 -10.41 -5.34
CA ALA A 39 -0.03 -9.24 -5.85
C ALA A 39 1.49 -9.32 -5.56
N LEU A 40 1.87 -9.93 -4.45
CA LEU A 40 3.26 -10.16 -4.09
C LEU A 40 3.93 -11.14 -5.06
N ILE A 41 3.26 -12.25 -5.40
CA ILE A 41 3.74 -13.19 -6.41
C ILE A 41 3.89 -12.50 -7.77
N LEU A 42 2.90 -11.69 -8.19
CA LEU A 42 3.00 -10.88 -9.41
C LEU A 42 4.17 -9.90 -9.35
N SER A 43 4.44 -9.32 -8.19
CA SER A 43 5.59 -8.44 -7.99
C SER A 43 6.91 -9.17 -8.15
N ALA A 44 7.02 -10.38 -7.59
CA ALA A 44 8.23 -11.19 -7.69
C ALA A 44 8.50 -11.56 -9.15
N LEU A 45 7.46 -11.98 -9.89
CA LEU A 45 7.55 -12.25 -11.33
C LEU A 45 7.97 -11.00 -12.13
N GLY A 46 7.40 -9.84 -11.81
CA GLY A 46 7.80 -8.57 -12.41
C GLY A 46 9.25 -8.18 -12.10
N ALA A 47 9.73 -8.45 -10.88
CA ALA A 47 11.11 -8.22 -10.48
C ALA A 47 12.08 -9.12 -11.27
N VAL A 48 11.78 -10.42 -11.40
CA VAL A 48 12.56 -11.34 -12.26
C VAL A 48 12.62 -10.83 -13.70
N ALA A 49 11.48 -10.36 -14.25
CA ALA A 49 11.47 -9.73 -15.57
C ALA A 49 12.39 -8.51 -15.64
N GLY A 50 12.40 -7.66 -14.62
CA GLY A 50 13.29 -6.51 -14.51
C GLY A 50 14.78 -6.86 -14.51
N LEU A 51 15.17 -8.02 -13.97
CA LEU A 51 16.56 -8.50 -13.95
C LEU A 51 17.10 -8.88 -15.32
N PHE A 52 16.24 -9.15 -16.31
CA PHE A 52 16.72 -9.34 -17.68
C PHE A 52 17.29 -8.05 -18.28
N VAL A 53 16.88 -6.86 -17.80
CA VAL A 53 17.38 -5.58 -18.31
C VAL A 53 18.89 -5.42 -18.12
N PRO A 54 19.47 -5.56 -16.91
CA PRO A 54 20.93 -5.46 -16.72
C PRO A 54 21.70 -6.57 -17.47
N LEU A 55 21.15 -7.78 -17.59
CA LEU A 55 21.77 -8.85 -18.37
C LEU A 55 21.84 -8.51 -19.87
N ILE A 56 20.76 -7.96 -20.43
CA ILE A 56 20.74 -7.50 -21.83
C ILE A 56 21.74 -6.35 -22.03
N GLN A 57 21.83 -5.43 -21.06
CA GLN A 57 22.81 -4.34 -21.11
C GLN A 57 24.25 -4.85 -21.07
N GLN A 58 24.54 -5.85 -20.23
CA GLN A 58 25.86 -6.46 -20.17
C GLN A 58 26.24 -7.07 -21.53
N ILE A 59 25.37 -7.90 -22.12
CA ILE A 59 25.63 -8.53 -23.43
C ILE A 59 25.77 -7.47 -24.53
N ALA A 60 24.95 -6.40 -24.48
CA ALA A 60 25.05 -5.32 -25.44
C ALA A 60 26.39 -4.58 -25.35
N LEU A 61 26.91 -4.34 -24.14
CA LEU A 61 28.19 -3.66 -23.92
C LEU A 61 29.39 -4.55 -24.23
N ASP A 62 29.36 -5.82 -23.83
CA ASP A 62 30.49 -6.74 -23.87
C ASP A 62 30.65 -7.43 -25.25
N GLU A 63 29.56 -7.69 -25.98
CA GLU A 63 29.60 -8.42 -27.26
C GLU A 63 29.17 -7.56 -28.45
N ALA A 64 28.02 -6.88 -28.34
CA ALA A 64 27.43 -6.20 -29.49
C ALA A 64 28.21 -4.95 -29.96
N ILE A 65 28.79 -4.20 -29.02
CA ILE A 65 29.58 -2.99 -29.31
C ILE A 65 30.98 -3.35 -29.85
N PRO A 66 31.75 -4.27 -29.23
CA PRO A 66 33.08 -4.65 -29.74
C PRO A 66 33.05 -5.26 -31.14
N ASP A 67 32.06 -6.13 -31.42
CA ASP A 67 31.92 -6.78 -32.72
C ASP A 67 31.30 -5.88 -33.81
N LYS A 68 30.92 -4.64 -33.46
CA LYS A 68 30.21 -3.67 -34.33
C LYS A 68 28.99 -4.28 -35.03
N ASN A 69 28.36 -5.29 -34.42
CA ASN A 69 27.24 -6.01 -35.02
C ASN A 69 25.93 -5.25 -34.77
N THR A 70 25.62 -4.32 -35.67
CA THR A 70 24.42 -3.48 -35.58
C THR A 70 23.12 -4.29 -35.58
N LYS A 71 23.06 -5.43 -36.29
CA LYS A 71 21.87 -6.30 -36.29
C LYS A 71 21.63 -6.92 -34.92
N PHE A 72 22.68 -7.42 -34.27
CA PHE A 72 22.58 -7.99 -32.92
C PHE A 72 22.16 -6.94 -31.90
N LEU A 73 22.68 -5.71 -32.02
CA LEU A 73 22.28 -4.58 -31.19
C LEU A 73 20.79 -4.23 -31.33
N PHE A 74 20.25 -4.22 -32.56
CA PHE A 74 18.81 -3.99 -32.78
C PHE A 74 17.92 -5.10 -32.19
N ILE A 75 18.37 -6.37 -32.22
CA ILE A 75 17.67 -7.49 -31.60
C ILE A 75 17.63 -7.31 -30.07
N LEU A 76 18.78 -7.00 -29.46
CA LEU A 76 18.87 -6.75 -28.01
C LEU A 76 18.02 -5.55 -27.59
N ALA A 77 18.00 -4.47 -28.37
CA ALA A 77 17.13 -3.32 -28.13
C ALA A 77 15.63 -3.69 -28.20
N GLY A 78 15.24 -4.50 -29.18
CA GLY A 78 13.86 -5.01 -29.28
C GLY A 78 13.48 -5.88 -28.09
N LEU A 79 14.40 -6.75 -27.64
CA LEU A 79 14.20 -7.62 -26.47
C LEU A 79 14.09 -6.79 -25.18
N MET A 80 14.91 -5.75 -25.03
CA MET A 80 14.83 -4.81 -23.90
C MET A 80 13.48 -4.09 -23.84
N ILE A 81 12.96 -3.63 -24.98
CA ILE A 81 11.61 -3.02 -25.05
C ILE A 81 10.55 -4.03 -24.64
N LEU A 82 10.63 -5.27 -25.11
CA LEU A 82 9.70 -6.34 -24.74
C LEU A 82 9.72 -6.59 -23.23
N THR A 83 10.90 -6.67 -22.62
CA THR A 83 11.06 -6.85 -21.17
C THR A 83 10.44 -5.69 -20.39
N TYR A 84 10.61 -4.44 -20.83
CA TYR A 84 9.93 -3.30 -20.21
C TYR A 84 8.42 -3.38 -20.32
N LEU A 85 7.88 -3.71 -21.49
CA LEU A 85 6.43 -3.87 -21.67
C LEU A 85 5.86 -4.92 -20.71
N VAL A 86 6.54 -6.06 -20.58
CA VAL A 86 6.16 -7.13 -19.64
C VAL A 86 6.21 -6.63 -18.19
N SER A 87 7.29 -5.96 -17.79
CA SER A 87 7.44 -5.40 -16.44
C SER A 87 6.35 -4.37 -16.09
N VAL A 88 6.02 -3.48 -17.03
CA VAL A 88 4.94 -2.48 -16.87
C VAL A 88 3.59 -3.15 -16.68
N VAL A 89 3.30 -4.21 -17.44
CA VAL A 89 2.05 -4.97 -17.30
C VAL A 89 1.94 -5.57 -15.90
N PHE A 90 2.97 -6.30 -15.44
CA PHE A 90 2.97 -6.91 -14.11
C PHE A 90 2.84 -5.87 -12.99
N THR A 91 3.60 -4.78 -13.08
CA THR A 91 3.57 -3.69 -12.10
C THR A 91 2.21 -3.00 -12.07
N THR A 92 1.58 -2.80 -13.23
CA THR A 92 0.24 -2.20 -13.32
C THR A 92 -0.83 -3.09 -12.70
N ILE A 93 -0.79 -4.40 -12.98
CA ILE A 93 -1.74 -5.36 -12.41
C ILE A 93 -1.58 -5.41 -10.89
N ARG A 94 -0.34 -5.53 -10.39
CA ARG A 94 -0.02 -5.47 -8.96
C ARG A 94 -0.58 -4.19 -8.33
N SER A 95 -0.29 -3.03 -8.91
CA SER A 95 -0.72 -1.73 -8.41
C SER A 95 -2.24 -1.62 -8.31
N ARG A 96 -2.97 -2.07 -9.34
CA ARG A 96 -4.44 -2.09 -9.31
C ARG A 96 -5.01 -2.97 -8.21
N ILE A 97 -4.43 -4.16 -8.00
CA ILE A 97 -4.85 -5.05 -6.91
C ILE A 97 -4.61 -4.38 -5.56
N MET A 98 -3.46 -3.75 -5.38
CA MET A 98 -3.11 -3.03 -4.14
C MET A 98 -4.06 -1.87 -3.86
N THR A 99 -4.33 -1.02 -4.85
CA THR A 99 -5.30 0.06 -4.68
C THR A 99 -6.67 -0.47 -4.30
N LYS A 100 -7.12 -1.56 -4.93
CA LYS A 100 -8.42 -2.16 -4.61
C LYS A 100 -8.45 -2.74 -3.19
N VAL A 101 -7.41 -3.45 -2.77
CA VAL A 101 -7.29 -3.99 -1.41
C VAL A 101 -7.27 -2.86 -0.38
N GLY A 102 -6.51 -1.79 -0.63
CA GLY A 102 -6.49 -0.61 0.23
C GLY A 102 -7.90 -0.06 0.41
N GLN A 103 -8.59 0.23 -0.69
CA GLN A 103 -9.98 0.75 -0.65
C GLN A 103 -10.96 -0.20 0.05
N ASP A 104 -10.84 -1.52 -0.16
CA ASP A 104 -11.68 -2.52 0.53
C ASP A 104 -11.46 -2.48 2.05
N ILE A 105 -10.21 -2.28 2.50
CA ILE A 105 -9.87 -2.12 3.93
C ILE A 105 -10.48 -0.82 4.48
N ILE A 106 -10.34 0.30 3.77
CA ILE A 106 -10.95 1.59 4.16
C ILE A 106 -12.47 1.43 4.30
N TYR A 107 -13.09 0.74 3.34
CA TYR A 107 -14.52 0.49 3.33
C TYR A 107 -14.97 -0.31 4.54
N ASP A 108 -14.28 -1.42 4.86
CA ASP A 108 -14.60 -2.24 6.03
C ASP A 108 -14.47 -1.44 7.34
N ILE A 109 -13.41 -0.63 7.50
CA ILE A 109 -13.21 0.22 8.69
C ILE A 109 -14.34 1.26 8.81
N ARG A 110 -14.67 1.95 7.71
CA ARG A 110 -15.73 2.96 7.70
C ARG A 110 -17.10 2.35 8.02
N ARG A 111 -17.39 1.16 7.49
CA ARG A 111 -18.65 0.46 7.74
C ARG A 111 -18.80 0.10 9.21
N ASP A 112 -17.79 -0.54 9.79
CA ASP A 112 -17.84 -1.00 11.18
C ASP A 112 -17.93 0.18 12.16
N LEU A 113 -17.21 1.28 11.87
CA LEU A 113 -17.31 2.50 12.67
C LEU A 113 -18.70 3.13 12.57
N PHE A 114 -19.27 3.20 11.37
CA PHE A 114 -20.61 3.75 11.17
C PHE A 114 -21.67 2.94 11.90
N GLU A 115 -21.59 1.60 11.83
CA GLU A 115 -22.48 0.70 12.59
C GLU A 115 -22.33 0.89 14.11
N HIS A 116 -21.10 1.11 14.59
CA HIS A 116 -20.87 1.40 16.00
C HIS A 116 -21.47 2.74 16.43
N LEU A 117 -21.32 3.78 15.61
CA LEU A 117 -21.91 5.09 15.89
C LEU A 117 -23.43 4.98 16.02
N GLN A 118 -24.10 4.25 15.12
CA GLN A 118 -25.55 4.08 15.18
C GLN A 118 -26.07 3.40 16.46
N ARG A 119 -25.23 2.65 17.18
CA ARG A 119 -25.59 1.95 18.43
C ARG A 119 -25.29 2.77 19.69
N LEU A 120 -24.63 3.92 19.58
CA LEU A 120 -24.28 4.75 20.74
C LEU A 120 -25.52 5.43 21.34
N PRO A 121 -25.58 5.57 22.68
CA PRO A 121 -26.69 6.23 23.35
C PRO A 121 -26.74 7.73 23.01
N PHE A 122 -27.94 8.32 23.02
CA PHE A 122 -28.14 9.75 22.75
C PHE A 122 -27.28 10.68 23.61
N GLN A 123 -27.00 10.29 24.86
CA GLN A 123 -26.11 11.04 25.76
C GLN A 123 -24.70 11.25 25.18
N TYR A 124 -24.17 10.29 24.39
CA TYR A 124 -22.88 10.44 23.72
C TYR A 124 -22.87 11.64 22.75
N TYR A 125 -24.01 11.89 22.10
CA TYR A 125 -24.23 12.95 21.13
C TYR A 125 -24.59 14.28 21.80
N ASP A 126 -25.33 14.25 22.92
CA ASP A 126 -25.67 15.47 23.69
C ASP A 126 -24.45 16.09 24.38
N ASP A 127 -23.49 15.25 24.79
CA ASP A 127 -22.26 15.68 25.46
C ASP A 127 -21.18 16.20 24.50
N ARG A 128 -21.41 16.20 23.18
CA ARG A 128 -20.40 16.57 22.17
C ARG A 128 -20.97 17.45 21.06
N PRO A 129 -20.22 18.44 20.57
CA PRO A 129 -20.59 19.20 19.38
C PRO A 129 -20.87 18.31 18.15
N GLN A 130 -22.03 18.50 17.51
CA GLN A 130 -22.49 17.80 16.30
C GLN A 130 -21.38 17.64 15.23
N GLY A 131 -20.61 18.71 14.99
CA GLY A 131 -19.56 18.73 13.95
C GLY A 131 -18.23 18.08 14.35
N LYS A 132 -17.90 18.04 15.65
CA LYS A 132 -16.61 17.50 16.15
C LYS A 132 -16.56 15.98 15.99
N ILE A 133 -17.70 15.30 16.18
CA ILE A 133 -17.82 13.85 15.96
C ILE A 133 -17.57 13.52 14.48
N LEU A 134 -18.25 14.21 13.57
CA LEU A 134 -18.14 13.95 12.14
C LEU A 134 -16.71 14.20 11.62
N VAL A 135 -16.09 15.32 12.02
CA VAL A 135 -14.72 15.65 11.61
C VAL A 135 -13.73 14.62 12.15
N ARG A 136 -13.84 14.20 13.42
CA ARG A 136 -12.98 13.15 13.98
C ARG A 136 -13.16 11.82 13.27
N VAL A 137 -14.40 11.40 13.06
CA VAL A 137 -14.74 10.14 12.39
C VAL A 137 -14.19 10.13 10.97
N VAL A 138 -14.45 11.18 10.18
CA VAL A 138 -14.01 11.23 8.78
C VAL A 138 -12.49 11.36 8.70
N ASN A 139 -11.90 12.33 9.40
CA ASN A 139 -10.47 12.62 9.25
C ASN A 139 -9.60 11.53 9.88
N TYR A 140 -9.91 11.07 11.10
CA TYR A 140 -9.07 10.05 11.74
C TYR A 140 -9.21 8.70 11.06
N VAL A 141 -10.40 8.33 10.56
CA VAL A 141 -10.52 7.10 9.76
C VAL A 141 -9.72 7.21 8.48
N ASN A 142 -9.74 8.35 7.80
CA ASN A 142 -8.92 8.55 6.60
C ASN A 142 -7.43 8.41 6.91
N SER A 143 -6.94 9.10 7.95
CA SER A 143 -5.53 9.01 8.34
C SER A 143 -5.11 7.59 8.73
N VAL A 144 -5.91 6.88 9.54
CA VAL A 144 -5.62 5.49 9.93
C VAL A 144 -5.67 4.57 8.71
N SER A 145 -6.65 4.75 7.84
CA SER A 145 -6.83 3.97 6.62
C SER A 145 -5.69 4.16 5.62
N ASP A 146 -5.22 5.39 5.44
CA ASP A 146 -4.09 5.72 4.58
C ASP A 146 -2.78 5.17 5.18
N MET A 147 -2.58 5.27 6.50
CA MET A 147 -1.41 4.70 7.16
C MET A 147 -1.37 3.16 7.00
N LEU A 148 -2.52 2.48 7.10
CA LEU A 148 -2.61 1.03 6.91
C LEU A 148 -2.39 0.65 5.45
N SER A 149 -3.06 1.33 4.52
CA SER A 149 -3.11 0.95 3.10
C SER A 149 -1.87 1.40 2.33
N ASN A 150 -1.45 2.66 2.49
CA ASN A 150 -0.31 3.23 1.77
C ASN A 150 1.00 3.13 2.56
N GLY A 151 0.94 3.09 3.90
CA GLY A 151 2.13 2.94 4.74
C GLY A 151 2.49 1.47 4.94
N LEU A 152 1.83 0.83 5.91
CA LEU A 152 2.20 -0.48 6.44
C LEU A 152 2.21 -1.58 5.37
N ILE A 153 1.17 -1.64 4.53
CA ILE A 153 1.08 -2.65 3.48
C ILE A 153 2.23 -2.50 2.48
N ASN A 154 2.53 -1.27 2.04
CA ASN A 154 3.63 -1.04 1.10
C ASN A 154 4.99 -1.36 1.72
N VAL A 155 5.23 -0.98 2.99
CA VAL A 155 6.48 -1.31 3.69
C VAL A 155 6.72 -2.81 3.74
N ILE A 156 5.72 -3.60 4.10
CA ILE A 156 5.84 -5.08 4.14
C ILE A 156 6.16 -5.64 2.76
N LEU A 157 5.50 -5.12 1.72
CA LEU A 157 5.74 -5.56 0.34
C LEU A 157 7.12 -5.17 -0.16
N GLU A 158 7.60 -3.97 0.17
CA GLU A 158 8.94 -3.51 -0.20
C GLU A 158 10.02 -4.30 0.50
N ILE A 159 9.85 -4.64 1.79
CA ILE A 159 10.77 -5.54 2.50
C ILE A 159 10.84 -6.90 1.78
N ILE A 160 9.69 -7.46 1.40
CA ILE A 160 9.66 -8.77 0.72
C ILE A 160 10.26 -8.68 -0.69
N ASN A 161 9.98 -7.60 -1.43
CA ASN A 161 10.57 -7.37 -2.75
C ASN A 161 12.10 -7.20 -2.67
N LEU A 162 12.57 -6.43 -1.69
CA LEU A 162 14.00 -6.23 -1.43
C LEU A 162 14.68 -7.56 -1.10
N LEU A 163 14.10 -8.37 -0.22
CA LEU A 163 14.60 -9.72 0.08
C LEU A 163 14.68 -10.59 -1.18
N PHE A 164 13.66 -10.52 -2.04
CA PHE A 164 13.64 -11.27 -3.29
C PHE A 164 14.77 -10.84 -4.24
N ILE A 165 15.01 -9.53 -4.37
CA ILE A 165 16.11 -8.99 -5.17
C ILE A 165 17.46 -9.45 -4.60
N VAL A 166 17.68 -9.33 -3.28
CA VAL A 166 18.95 -9.70 -2.62
C VAL A 166 19.25 -11.21 -2.72
N VAL A 167 18.23 -12.07 -2.71
CA VAL A 167 18.44 -13.52 -2.86
C VAL A 167 18.77 -13.90 -4.30
N PHE A 168 18.30 -13.13 -5.28
CA PHE A 168 18.43 -13.46 -6.69
C PHE A 168 19.63 -12.79 -7.37
N MET A 169 20.09 -11.64 -6.87
CA MET A 169 21.32 -10.95 -7.29
C MET A 169 22.54 -11.47 -6.52
#